data_AF-A7S374-F1
#
_entry.id   AF-A7S374-F1
#
_cell.length_a   1.000
_cell.length_b   1.000
_cell.length_c   1.000
_cell.angle_alpha   90.00
_cell.angle_beta   90.00
_cell.angle_gamma   90.00
#
_symmetry.space_group_name_H-M   'P 1'
#
loop_
_entity.id
_entity.type
_entity.pdbx_description
1 polymer ?
#
loop_
_entity_poly.entity_id
_entity_poly.type
_entity_poly.pdbx_seq_one_letter_code
_entity_poly.pdbx_strand_id
1 'polypeptide(L)'
;MYSPKKFGVKYEPPTLVLFYVDKATDKLHRRSIPVRKFDGDSSIQNTANELKKSSHHGKFIEGIPQKQIEKLLKLIQDKIKGLEPKPNPTENKPAAQLDPDKNLNKLGDDELNKVKAAMDIDFEKNRIRPGDEDFEYDKEVDFGDAGKIESGWDEEDDYSDPDF
;
A
#
# COMPACT_ATOMS: atom_id res chain seq x y z
N MET A 1 3.94 3.26 -32.94
CA MET A 1 3.75 2.22 -31.90
C MET A 1 3.64 2.93 -30.57
N TYR A 2 2.63 2.65 -29.75
CA TYR A 2 2.36 3.41 -28.53
C TYR A 2 2.91 2.70 -27.30
N SER A 3 3.53 3.45 -26.38
CA SER A 3 4.03 2.91 -25.11
C SER A 3 3.24 3.50 -23.94
N PRO A 4 2.44 2.71 -23.21
CA PRO A 4 1.71 3.19 -22.05
C PRO A 4 2.67 3.54 -20.90
N LYS A 5 2.46 4.69 -20.25
CA LYS A 5 3.27 5.17 -19.11
C LYS A 5 2.49 5.19 -17.81
N LYS A 6 1.31 5.83 -17.80
CA LYS A 6 0.45 5.94 -16.62
C LYS A 6 -0.98 5.59 -16.98
N PHE A 7 -1.66 4.86 -16.10
CA PHE A 7 -3.04 4.45 -16.30
C PHE A 7 -3.82 4.66 -15.01
N GLY A 8 -4.92 5.39 -15.09
CA GLY A 8 -5.72 5.78 -13.92
C GLY A 8 -7.20 5.88 -14.25
N VAL A 9 -7.99 6.24 -13.23
CA VAL A 9 -9.44 6.33 -13.31
C VAL A 9 -9.93 7.71 -12.91
N LYS A 10 -11.00 8.15 -13.56
CA LYS A 10 -11.82 9.31 -13.18
C LYS A 10 -13.23 8.80 -12.92
N TYR A 11 -13.82 9.18 -11.81
CA TYR A 11 -15.11 8.65 -11.36
C TYR A 11 -16.32 9.42 -11.94
N GLU A 12 -16.17 10.72 -12.20
CA GLU A 12 -17.28 11.59 -12.65
C GLU A 12 -16.93 12.35 -13.94
N PRO A 13 -17.39 11.89 -15.12
CA PRO A 13 -18.02 10.60 -15.41
C PRO A 13 -17.01 9.44 -15.43
N PRO A 14 -17.44 8.16 -15.25
CA PRO A 14 -16.57 6.99 -15.26
C PRO A 14 -15.71 6.91 -16.52
N THR A 15 -14.40 7.15 -16.36
CA THR A 15 -13.46 7.29 -17.48
C THR A 15 -12.09 6.74 -17.10
N LEU A 16 -11.53 5.86 -17.93
CA LEU A 16 -10.15 5.43 -17.83
C LEU A 16 -9.24 6.45 -18.53
N VAL A 17 -8.21 6.92 -17.84
CA VAL A 17 -7.26 7.90 -18.37
C VAL A 17 -5.91 7.22 -18.60
N LEU A 18 -5.48 7.23 -19.85
CA LEU A 18 -4.21 6.65 -20.30
C LEU A 18 -3.24 7.75 -20.74
N PHE A 19 -2.06 7.77 -20.16
CA PHE A 19 -0.92 8.54 -20.64
C PHE A 19 0.03 7.60 -21.39
N TYR A 20 0.32 7.91 -22.64
CA TYR A 20 1.19 7.11 -23.49
C TYR A 20 2.18 8.01 -24.25
N VAL A 21 3.33 7.44 -24.59
CA VAL A 21 4.30 8.08 -25.49
C VAL A 21 4.13 7.47 -26.88
N ASP A 22 4.03 8.33 -27.89
CA ASP A 22 4.09 7.88 -29.27
C ASP A 22 5.57 7.74 -29.68
N LYS A 23 6.01 6.51 -29.97
CA LYS A 23 7.41 6.24 -30.32
C LYS A 23 7.88 6.96 -31.59
N ALA A 24 6.97 7.46 -32.43
CA ALA A 24 7.34 8.21 -33.63
C ALA A 24 7.67 9.68 -33.34
N THR A 25 6.99 10.28 -32.35
CA THR A 25 7.11 11.72 -32.05
C THR A 25 7.77 12.00 -30.71
N ASP A 26 7.95 10.96 -29.89
CA ASP A 26 8.43 10.97 -28.50
C ASP A 26 7.66 11.93 -27.57
N LYS A 27 6.44 12.30 -27.98
CA LYS A 27 5.57 13.20 -27.21
C LYS A 27 4.65 12.40 -26.30
N LEU A 28 4.44 12.93 -25.10
CA LEU A 28 3.48 12.41 -24.14
C LEU A 28 2.06 12.85 -24.54
N HIS A 29 1.18 11.88 -24.72
CA HIS A 29 -0.22 12.09 -25.04
C HIS A 29 -1.11 11.52 -23.94
N ARG A 30 -2.28 12.16 -23.76
CA ARG A 30 -3.33 11.72 -22.84
C ARG A 30 -4.54 11.28 -23.65
N ARG A 31 -5.09 10.11 -23.34
CA ARG A 31 -6.35 9.60 -23.89
C ARG A 31 -7.34 9.31 -22.78
N SER A 32 -8.57 9.74 -22.99
CA SER A 32 -9.71 9.47 -22.10
C SER A 32 -10.60 8.42 -22.75
N ILE A 33 -10.88 7.33 -22.04
CA ILE A 33 -11.67 6.19 -22.48
C ILE A 33 -12.91 6.11 -21.58
N PRO A 34 -14.06 6.64 -22.03
CA PRO A 34 -15.26 6.67 -21.21
C PRO A 34 -15.86 5.26 -21.09
N VAL A 35 -16.24 4.86 -19.88
CA VAL A 35 -16.83 3.54 -19.61
C VAL A 35 -18.32 3.71 -19.32
N ARG A 36 -19.09 4.07 -20.36
CA ARG A 36 -20.50 4.52 -20.21
C ARG A 36 -21.49 3.42 -19.84
N LYS A 37 -21.19 2.15 -20.15
CA LYS A 37 -22.09 1.00 -19.94
C LYS A 37 -21.63 0.14 -18.75
N PHE A 38 -20.99 0.75 -17.76
CA PHE A 38 -20.39 0.02 -16.65
C PHE A 38 -21.12 0.37 -15.36
N ASP A 39 -21.93 -0.58 -14.91
CA ASP A 39 -22.75 -0.49 -13.71
C ASP A 39 -22.17 -1.34 -12.58
N GLY A 40 -22.74 -1.21 -11.38
CA GLY A 40 -22.32 -1.96 -10.20
C GLY A 40 -22.31 -3.49 -10.37
N ASP A 41 -23.11 -4.06 -11.27
CA ASP A 41 -23.20 -5.52 -11.47
C ASP A 41 -22.54 -5.99 -12.77
N SER A 42 -21.87 -5.09 -13.48
CA SER A 42 -21.19 -5.42 -14.72
C SER A 42 -19.99 -6.36 -14.50
N SER A 43 -19.80 -7.29 -15.43
CA SER A 43 -18.64 -8.19 -15.40
C SER A 43 -17.35 -7.46 -15.78
N ILE A 44 -16.42 -7.39 -14.82
CA ILE A 44 -15.09 -6.76 -14.98
C ILE A 44 -14.27 -7.43 -16.09
N GLN A 45 -14.31 -8.76 -16.16
CA GLN A 45 -13.52 -9.54 -17.11
C GLN A 45 -13.97 -9.30 -18.56
N ASN A 46 -15.28 -9.32 -18.79
CA ASN A 46 -15.86 -9.12 -20.12
C ASN A 46 -15.58 -7.70 -20.63
N THR A 47 -15.73 -6.71 -19.77
CA THR A 47 -15.49 -5.30 -20.10
C THR A 47 -14.01 -5.01 -20.36
N ALA A 48 -13.09 -5.61 -19.60
CA ALA A 48 -11.65 -5.54 -19.88
C ALA A 48 -11.29 -6.14 -21.26
N ASN A 49 -11.89 -7.27 -21.60
CA ASN A 49 -11.70 -7.91 -22.91
C ASN A 49 -12.29 -7.09 -24.06
N GLU A 50 -13.47 -6.50 -23.87
CA GLU A 50 -14.09 -5.60 -24.84
C GLU A 50 -13.24 -4.35 -25.09
N LEU A 51 -12.66 -3.76 -24.04
CA LEU A 51 -11.76 -2.61 -24.15
C LEU A 51 -10.50 -2.93 -24.98
N LYS A 52 -9.94 -4.13 -24.84
CA LYS A 52 -8.80 -4.58 -25.64
C LYS A 52 -9.17 -4.85 -27.10
N LYS A 53 -10.36 -5.43 -27.34
CA LYS A 53 -10.86 -5.74 -28.69
C LYS A 53 -11.39 -4.51 -29.44
N SER A 54 -11.68 -3.42 -28.73
CA SER A 54 -12.20 -2.20 -29.33
C SER A 54 -11.25 -1.61 -30.38
N SER A 55 -11.74 -1.41 -31.60
CA SER A 55 -10.99 -0.80 -32.72
C SER A 55 -10.41 0.56 -32.38
N HIS A 56 -11.09 1.33 -31.51
CA HIS A 56 -10.71 2.70 -31.19
C HIS A 56 -9.64 2.79 -30.09
N HIS A 57 -9.64 1.86 -29.14
CA HIS A 57 -8.81 1.93 -27.93
C HIS A 57 -7.74 0.83 -27.83
N GLY A 58 -7.94 -0.30 -28.50
CA GLY A 58 -7.06 -1.47 -28.40
C GLY A 58 -5.60 -1.17 -28.70
N LYS A 59 -5.32 -0.34 -29.73
CA LYS A 59 -3.95 0.06 -30.14
C LYS A 59 -3.11 0.69 -29.02
N PHE A 60 -3.75 1.30 -28.03
CA PHE A 60 -3.07 2.01 -26.92
C PHE A 60 -3.01 1.16 -25.65
N ILE A 61 -3.93 0.20 -25.52
CA ILE A 61 -4.11 -0.66 -24.34
C ILE A 61 -3.37 -2.00 -24.50
N GLU A 62 -2.98 -2.36 -25.72
CA GLU A 62 -2.28 -3.62 -26.02
C GLU A 62 -1.06 -3.87 -25.12
N GLY A 63 -0.30 -2.82 -24.80
CA GLY A 63 0.86 -2.90 -23.90
C GLY A 63 0.55 -3.00 -22.41
N ILE A 64 -0.72 -3.02 -22.00
CA ILE A 64 -1.15 -3.03 -20.60
C ILE A 64 -1.59 -4.45 -20.18
N PRO A 65 -1.09 -4.97 -19.04
CA PRO A 65 -1.55 -6.24 -18.49
C PRO A 65 -3.06 -6.21 -18.21
N GLN A 66 -3.76 -7.28 -18.55
CA GLN A 66 -5.22 -7.35 -18.37
C GLN A 66 -5.64 -7.16 -16.90
N LYS A 67 -4.89 -7.76 -15.97
CA LYS A 67 -5.06 -7.59 -14.52
C LYS A 67 -5.06 -6.13 -14.07
N GLN A 68 -4.29 -5.25 -14.72
CA GLN A 68 -4.24 -3.84 -14.37
C GLN A 68 -5.52 -3.12 -14.77
N ILE A 69 -6.07 -3.45 -15.94
CA ILE A 69 -7.35 -2.90 -16.41
C ILE A 69 -8.49 -3.35 -15.48
N GLU A 70 -8.50 -4.62 -15.10
CA GLU A 70 -9.49 -5.19 -14.17
C GLU A 70 -9.45 -4.49 -12.81
N LYS A 71 -8.26 -4.20 -12.27
CA LYS A 71 -8.10 -3.43 -11.03
C LYS A 71 -8.73 -2.05 -11.13
N LEU A 72 -8.49 -1.33 -12.24
CA LEU A 72 -9.05 0.00 -12.44
C LEU A 72 -10.58 -0.04 -12.61
N LEU A 73 -11.10 -1.02 -13.34
CA LEU A 73 -12.55 -1.23 -13.46
C LEU A 73 -13.18 -1.57 -12.11
N LYS A 74 -12.51 -2.38 -11.28
CA LYS A 74 -12.96 -2.66 -9.91
C LYS A 74 -13.03 -1.39 -9.06
N LEU A 75 -12.02 -0.52 -9.13
CA LEU A 75 -12.06 0.78 -8.44
C LEU A 75 -13.26 1.63 -8.85
N ILE A 76 -13.60 1.65 -10.15
CA ILE A 76 -14.79 2.35 -10.64
C ILE A 76 -16.07 1.70 -10.09
N GLN A 77 -16.14 0.37 -10.08
CA GLN A 77 -17.30 -0.39 -9.59
C GLN A 77 -17.53 -0.17 -8.09
N ASP A 78 -16.46 -0.19 -7.30
CA ASP A 78 -16.48 0.05 -5.86
C ASP A 78 -17.03 1.46 -5.58
N LYS A 79 -16.57 2.47 -6.34
CA LYS A 79 -17.08 3.85 -6.20
C LYS A 79 -18.55 3.98 -6.60
N ILE A 80 -19.02 3.30 -7.65
CA ILE A 80 -20.44 3.28 -8.05
C ILE A 80 -21.31 2.65 -6.95
N LYS A 81 -20.80 1.62 -6.26
CA LYS A 81 -21.49 0.95 -5.14
C LYS A 81 -21.47 1.75 -3.83
N GLY A 82 -20.85 2.93 -3.81
CA GLY A 82 -20.68 3.72 -2.59
C GLY A 82 -19.70 3.09 -1.60
N LEU A 83 -18.92 2.09 -2.02
CA LEU A 83 -17.75 1.66 -1.27
C LEU A 83 -16.69 2.74 -1.48
N GLU A 84 -16.47 3.54 -0.43
CA GLU A 84 -15.33 4.43 -0.36
C GLU A 84 -14.08 3.64 -0.78
N PRO A 85 -13.24 4.14 -1.70
CA PRO A 85 -11.99 3.49 -2.00
C PRO A 85 -11.24 3.46 -0.68
N LYS A 86 -11.20 2.28 -0.03
CA LYS A 86 -10.32 2.09 1.11
C LYS A 86 -8.96 2.58 0.62
N PRO A 87 -8.35 3.60 1.26
CA PRO A 87 -7.00 3.99 0.89
C PRO A 87 -6.22 2.69 0.85
N ASN A 88 -5.57 2.42 -0.29
CA ASN A 88 -4.86 1.17 -0.48
C ASN A 88 -4.09 0.90 0.83
N PRO A 89 -4.25 -0.25 1.50
CA PRO A 89 -3.44 -0.58 2.67
C PRO A 89 -1.95 -0.78 2.32
N THR A 90 -1.52 -0.29 1.16
CA THR A 90 -0.15 -0.37 0.63
C THR A 90 0.69 0.83 1.04
N GLU A 91 0.13 1.86 1.70
CA GLU A 91 0.95 2.97 2.22
C GLU A 91 1.28 2.85 3.71
N ASN A 92 0.55 2.03 4.48
CA ASN A 92 0.85 1.74 5.89
C ASN A 92 0.88 0.22 6.16
N LYS A 93 1.53 -0.55 5.29
CA LYS A 93 2.13 -1.81 5.74
C LYS A 93 3.62 -1.54 5.91
N PRO A 94 4.22 -1.79 7.10
CA PRO A 94 5.67 -1.78 7.23
C PRO A 94 6.24 -2.63 6.09
N ALA A 95 7.28 -2.11 5.43
CA ALA A 95 7.80 -2.72 4.21
C ALA A 95 8.35 -4.14 4.46
N ALA A 96 8.52 -4.51 5.72
CA ALA A 96 8.63 -5.87 6.18
C ALA A 96 7.66 -6.13 7.34
N GLN A 97 6.56 -6.86 7.09
CA GLN A 97 5.94 -7.62 8.16
C GLN A 97 6.93 -8.72 8.53
N LEU A 98 7.81 -8.42 9.49
CA LEU A 98 8.64 -9.44 10.09
C LEU A 98 7.70 -10.37 10.85
N ASP A 99 7.76 -11.65 10.54
CA ASP A 99 7.00 -12.66 11.28
C ASP A 99 7.42 -12.58 12.75
N PRO A 100 6.50 -12.25 13.69
CA PRO A 100 6.85 -12.07 15.11
C PRO A 100 7.38 -13.36 15.75
N ASP A 101 7.03 -14.52 15.18
CA ASP A 101 7.46 -15.84 15.64
C ASP A 101 8.81 -16.29 15.04
N LYS A 102 9.42 -15.50 14.14
CA LYS A 102 10.67 -15.88 13.48
C LYS A 102 11.85 -15.70 14.43
N ASN A 103 12.54 -16.80 14.73
CA ASN A 103 13.74 -16.77 15.57
C ASN A 103 14.94 -16.13 14.83
N LEU A 104 15.18 -14.85 15.10
CA LEU A 104 16.26 -14.07 14.50
C LEU A 104 17.66 -14.55 14.90
N ASN A 105 17.79 -15.27 16.02
CA ASN A 105 19.08 -15.79 16.51
C ASN A 105 19.58 -16.99 15.69
N LYS A 106 18.73 -17.60 14.87
CA LYS A 106 19.10 -18.73 13.99
C LYS A 106 19.44 -18.31 12.56
N LEU A 107 19.34 -17.01 12.24
CA LEU A 107 19.62 -16.51 10.89
C LEU A 107 21.11 -16.32 10.66
N GLY A 108 21.54 -16.49 9.41
CA GLY A 108 22.89 -16.11 8.98
C GLY A 108 23.05 -14.59 8.86
N ASP A 109 24.30 -14.12 8.89
CA ASP A 109 24.64 -12.69 8.90
C ASP A 109 24.02 -11.92 7.72
N ASP A 110 24.01 -12.51 6.52
CA ASP A 110 23.45 -11.87 5.31
C ASP A 110 21.94 -11.65 5.39
N GLU A 111 21.21 -12.59 5.99
CA GLU A 111 19.76 -12.50 6.18
C GLU A 111 19.44 -11.54 7.33
N LEU A 112 20.25 -11.57 8.38
CA LEU A 112 20.11 -10.66 9.52
C LEU A 112 20.31 -9.20 9.09
N ASN A 113 21.28 -8.93 8.21
CA ASN A 113 21.52 -7.59 7.69
C ASN A 113 20.34 -7.07 6.85
N LYS A 114 19.66 -7.94 6.09
CA LYS A 114 18.45 -7.56 5.33
C LYS A 114 17.29 -7.23 6.27
N VAL A 115 17.11 -8.02 7.33
CA VAL A 115 16.08 -7.78 8.34
C VAL A 115 16.34 -6.46 9.06
N LYS A 116 17.59 -6.20 9.48
CA LYS A 116 18.00 -4.93 10.08
C LYS A 116 17.71 -3.75 9.16
N ALA A 117 18.14 -3.82 7.90
CA ALA A 117 17.89 -2.76 6.93
C ALA A 117 16.38 -2.49 6.72
N ALA A 118 15.55 -3.52 6.78
CA ALA A 118 14.10 -3.34 6.70
C ALA A 118 13.52 -2.64 7.95
N MET A 119 14.00 -3.01 9.15
CA MET A 119 13.63 -2.33 10.40
C MET A 119 14.03 -0.85 10.39
N ASP A 120 15.23 -0.54 9.91
CA ASP A 120 15.74 0.85 9.84
C ASP A 120 14.85 1.73 8.96
N ILE A 121 14.39 1.22 7.82
CA ILE A 121 13.48 1.95 6.92
C ILE A 121 12.15 2.28 7.62
N ASP A 122 11.59 1.32 8.36
CA ASP A 122 10.31 1.52 9.05
C ASP A 122 10.48 2.42 10.30
N PHE A 123 11.65 2.37 10.97
CA PHE A 123 12.00 3.30 12.04
C PHE A 123 12.11 4.74 11.51
N GLU A 124 12.84 4.98 10.43
CA GLU A 124 13.05 6.32 9.88
C GLU A 124 11.74 6.98 9.42
N LYS A 125 10.78 6.20 8.91
CA LYS A 125 9.45 6.69 8.53
C LYS A 125 8.63 7.15 9.72
N ASN A 126 8.70 6.43 10.85
CA ASN A 126 7.91 6.71 12.04
C ASN A 126 8.64 7.60 13.06
N ARG A 127 9.88 8.02 12.76
CA ARG A 127 10.69 8.83 13.64
C ARG A 127 10.20 10.27 13.66
N ILE A 128 9.57 10.65 14.76
CA ILE A 128 9.17 12.03 15.07
C ILE A 128 10.38 12.79 15.64
N ARG A 129 10.69 13.97 15.09
CA ARG A 129 11.84 14.79 15.52
C ARG A 129 11.35 16.08 16.19
N PRO A 130 12.19 16.68 17.06
CA PRO A 130 11.95 18.04 17.53
C PRO A 130 11.88 19.00 16.33
N GLY A 131 10.67 19.49 16.02
CA GLY A 131 10.39 20.33 14.85
C GLY A 131 9.31 19.80 13.90
N ASP A 132 8.92 18.53 14.02
CA ASP A 132 7.75 17.99 13.31
C ASP A 132 6.46 18.44 14.02
N GLU A 133 5.37 18.63 13.29
CA GLU A 133 4.08 19.11 13.84
C GLU A 133 3.52 18.17 14.92
N ASP A 134 3.78 16.87 14.79
CA ASP A 134 3.34 15.82 15.72
C ASP A 134 4.29 15.64 16.93
N PHE A 135 5.35 16.44 17.03
CA PHE A 135 6.30 16.34 18.14
C PHE A 135 5.74 17.04 19.39
N GLU A 136 5.46 16.25 20.42
CA GLU A 136 4.99 16.71 21.71
C GLU A 136 6.06 16.45 22.78
N TYR A 137 6.41 17.51 23.52
CA TYR A 137 7.26 17.38 24.71
C TYR A 137 6.45 16.77 25.85
N ASP A 138 7.09 15.91 26.65
CA ASP A 138 6.50 15.30 27.84
C ASP A 138 5.15 14.61 27.57
N LYS A 139 5.04 13.92 26.43
CA LYS A 139 3.85 13.16 26.07
C LYS A 139 3.55 12.08 27.12
N GLU A 140 2.62 12.37 28.01
CA GLU A 140 2.09 11.43 28.98
C GLU A 140 1.09 10.50 28.27
N VAL A 141 1.35 9.19 28.33
CA VAL A 141 0.45 8.16 27.78
C VAL A 141 -0.04 7.32 28.94
N ASP A 142 -1.35 7.34 29.19
CA ASP A 142 -1.99 6.43 30.12
C ASP A 142 -2.17 5.07 29.44
N PHE A 143 -1.42 4.07 29.90
CA PHE A 143 -1.50 2.70 29.38
C PHE A 143 -2.71 1.93 29.94
N GLY A 144 -3.55 2.58 30.74
CA GLY A 144 -4.71 2.00 31.41
C GLY A 144 -4.32 1.07 32.56
N ASP A 145 -5.33 0.67 33.34
CA ASP A 145 -5.19 -0.24 34.47
C ASP A 145 -5.12 -1.70 34.00
N ALA A 146 -4.16 -2.00 33.12
CA ALA A 146 -3.69 -3.37 32.92
C ALA A 146 -2.86 -3.70 34.16
N GLY A 147 -3.54 -4.04 35.27
CA GLY A 147 -2.96 -4.16 36.61
C GLY A 147 -1.58 -4.82 36.63
N LYS A 148 -0.71 -4.37 37.56
CA LYS A 148 0.71 -4.74 37.72
C LYS A 148 1.09 -5.99 36.90
N ILE A 149 1.56 -5.77 35.68
CA ILE A 149 2.16 -6.84 34.89
C ILE A 149 3.45 -7.18 35.61
N GLU A 150 3.51 -8.35 36.26
CA GLU A 150 4.73 -8.86 36.86
C GLU A 150 5.79 -8.95 35.76
N SER A 151 6.71 -7.99 35.78
CA SER A 151 7.89 -8.06 34.96
C SER A 151 8.75 -9.16 35.58
N GLY A 152 9.01 -10.24 34.85
CA GLY A 152 9.89 -11.35 35.30
C GLY A 152 11.36 -10.97 35.50
N TRP A 153 11.61 -9.68 35.74
CA TRP A 153 12.87 -9.07 36.13
C TRP A 153 12.92 -8.82 37.64
N ASP A 154 11.77 -8.64 38.28
CA ASP A 154 11.65 -8.60 39.73
C ASP A 154 11.16 -9.98 40.19
N GLU A 155 12.05 -10.97 40.17
CA GLU A 155 11.92 -12.04 41.15
C GLU A 155 12.11 -11.34 42.50
N GLU A 156 11.09 -11.33 43.35
CA GLU A 156 11.22 -10.97 44.77
C GLU A 156 12.16 -12.01 45.40
N ASP A 157 13.46 -11.85 45.15
CA ASP A 157 14.50 -12.60 45.81
C ASP A 157 14.54 -12.05 47.23
N ASP A 158 13.98 -12.84 48.16
CA ASP A 158 13.95 -12.61 49.59
C ASP A 158 15.37 -12.77 50.18
N TYR A 159 16.33 -12.05 49.59
CA TYR A 159 17.67 -11.86 50.12
C TYR A 159 17.54 -11.04 51.40
N SER A 160 17.29 -11.77 52.49
CA SER A 160 17.51 -11.30 53.84
C SER A 160 18.94 -10.78 53.93
N ASP A 161 19.06 -9.46 54.03
CA ASP A 161 20.31 -8.76 54.31
C ASP A 161 20.96 -9.42 55.55
N PRO A 162 22.20 -9.95 55.46
CA PRO A 162 22.82 -10.54 56.63
C PRO A 162 23.10 -9.44 57.66
N ASP A 163 22.39 -9.51 58.80
CA ASP A 163 22.62 -8.66 59.97
C ASP A 163 24.13 -8.58 60.29
N PHE A 164 24.69 -7.38 60.12
CA PHE A 164 26.07 -7.03 60.48
C PHE A 164 26.20 -6.66 61.96
#